data_AF-A0A1B2YVG5-F1
#
_entry.id   AF-A0A1B2YVG5-F1
#
_cell.length_a   1.000
_cell.length_b   1.000
_cell.length_c   1.000
_cell.angle_alpha   90.00
_cell.angle_beta   90.00
_cell.angle_gamma   90.00
#
_symmetry.space_group_name_H-M   'P 1'
#
loop_
_entity.id
_entity.type
_entity.pdbx_description
1 polymer ?
#
loop_
_entity_poly.entity_id
_entity_poly.type
_entity_poly.pdbx_seq_one_letter_code
_entity_poly.pdbx_strand_id
1 'polypeptide(L)'
;MKTLFLNIFLCATICSISYGQNPTHKNQSPQPIHFNSNTTSNFTDTEFSKLKEVYGSALKTEILNRPSRVLAVKEILRNRVVIKAFSSPENRKAYPMLSQVPMFRTFVPDIRRDAFFDPLSFNPLKYNFKFHSPKAQGFRVGNTKYCILIKPQHYNN
;
A
#
# COMPACT_ATOMS: atom_id res chain seq x y z
N MET A 1 7.41 -5.73 55.68
CA MET A 1 5.94 -5.80 55.46
C MET A 1 5.35 -4.50 54.92
N LYS A 2 5.68 -3.32 55.46
CA LYS A 2 5.14 -2.01 55.00
C LYS A 2 5.43 -1.66 53.52
N THR A 3 6.61 -2.03 53.01
CA THR A 3 6.99 -1.83 51.60
C THR A 3 6.27 -2.75 50.61
N LEU A 4 5.81 -3.92 51.08
CA LEU A 4 5.10 -4.91 50.26
C LEU A 4 3.64 -4.46 50.02
N PHE A 5 3.01 -3.86 51.04
CA PHE A 5 1.69 -3.23 50.90
C PHE A 5 1.71 -2.01 49.99
N LEU A 6 2.77 -1.19 50.04
CA LEU A 6 2.91 -0.01 49.17
C LEU A 6 3.03 -0.39 47.68
N ASN A 7 3.79 -1.46 47.38
CA ASN A 7 3.96 -1.96 46.02
C ASN A 7 2.67 -2.59 45.45
N ILE A 8 1.89 -3.28 46.29
CA ILE A 8 0.59 -3.84 45.87
C ILE A 8 -0.40 -2.72 45.54
N PHE A 9 -0.42 -1.65 46.35
CA PHE A 9 -1.29 -0.50 46.10
C PHE A 9 -0.90 0.25 44.81
N LEU A 10 0.40 0.41 44.55
CA LEU A 10 0.90 1.05 43.34
C LEU A 10 0.53 0.24 42.07
N CYS A 11 0.67 -1.08 42.09
CA CYS A 11 0.26 -1.96 40.99
C CYS A 11 -1.25 -1.90 40.71
N ALA A 12 -2.07 -1.86 41.76
CA ALA A 12 -3.53 -1.76 41.61
C ALA A 12 -3.94 -0.47 40.90
N THR A 13 -3.30 0.66 41.23
CA THR A 13 -3.61 1.95 40.61
C THR A 13 -3.20 2.05 39.14
N ILE A 14 -2.10 1.40 38.73
CA ILE A 14 -1.62 1.41 37.34
C ILE A 14 -2.54 0.55 36.45
N CYS A 15 -3.08 -0.56 36.97
CA CYS A 15 -4.01 -1.41 36.21
C CYS A 15 -5.34 -0.70 35.91
N SER A 16 -5.82 0.18 36.81
CA SER A 16 -7.11 0.87 36.66
C SER A 16 -7.14 1.96 35.59
N ILE A 17 -5.97 2.45 35.12
CA ILE A 17 -5.85 3.50 34.10
C ILE A 17 -5.66 2.94 32.68
N SER A 18 -5.80 1.62 32.51
CA SER A 18 -5.66 0.93 31.24
C SER A 18 -6.90 1.11 30.35
N TYR A 19 -7.20 2.33 29.90
CA TYR A 19 -8.17 2.55 28.82
C TYR A 19 -7.51 2.29 27.47
N GLY A 20 -7.42 1.02 27.10
CA GLY A 20 -7.08 0.60 25.75
C GLY A 20 -8.34 0.48 24.90
N GLN A 21 -8.38 1.27 23.82
CA GLN A 21 -9.37 1.30 22.73
C GLN A 21 -10.51 2.32 22.88
N ASN A 22 -10.48 3.29 21.96
CA ASN A 22 -11.45 4.36 21.81
C ASN A 22 -12.72 3.80 21.13
N PRO A 23 -13.87 3.70 21.82
CA PRO A 23 -15.08 3.05 21.31
C PRO A 23 -15.78 3.82 20.17
N THR A 24 -15.38 5.08 19.94
CA THR A 24 -15.90 5.91 18.85
C THR A 24 -15.44 5.45 17.47
N HIS A 25 -14.33 4.71 17.38
CA HIS A 25 -13.96 3.99 16.18
C HIS A 25 -14.62 2.61 16.20
N LYS A 26 -15.76 2.48 15.52
CA LYS A 26 -16.27 1.16 15.13
C LYS A 26 -15.21 0.49 14.24
N ASN A 27 -14.32 -0.30 14.83
CA ASN A 27 -13.46 -1.21 14.08
C ASN A 27 -14.39 -2.19 13.36
N GLN A 28 -14.76 -1.86 12.12
CA GLN A 28 -15.45 -2.81 11.25
C GLN A 28 -14.57 -4.05 11.18
N SER A 29 -15.15 -5.23 11.44
CA SER A 29 -14.42 -6.49 11.36
C SER A 29 -13.67 -6.55 10.02
N PRO A 30 -12.36 -6.91 10.01
CA PRO A 30 -11.59 -6.97 8.79
C PRO A 30 -12.29 -7.88 7.78
N GLN A 31 -12.71 -7.32 6.65
CA GLN A 31 -13.35 -8.11 5.61
C GLN A 31 -12.28 -8.99 4.93
N PRO A 32 -12.59 -10.24 4.55
CA PRO A 32 -11.70 -11.03 3.71
C PRO A 32 -11.35 -10.28 2.42
N ILE A 33 -10.13 -10.51 1.90
CA ILE A 33 -9.72 -9.94 0.61
C ILE A 33 -10.13 -10.92 -0.48
N HIS A 34 -10.94 -10.46 -1.44
CA HIS A 34 -11.30 -11.24 -2.62
C HIS A 34 -10.33 -10.93 -3.76
N PHE A 35 -9.50 -11.91 -4.13
CA PHE A 35 -8.54 -11.79 -5.23
C PHE A 35 -9.18 -12.18 -6.56
N ASN A 36 -8.82 -11.50 -7.65
CA ASN A 36 -9.30 -11.85 -8.98
C ASN A 36 -8.69 -13.18 -9.45
N SER A 37 -9.43 -13.93 -10.26
CA SER A 37 -8.99 -15.23 -10.80
C SER A 37 -7.64 -15.14 -11.52
N ASN A 38 -7.39 -14.02 -12.21
CA ASN A 38 -6.14 -13.76 -12.90
C ASN A 38 -4.92 -13.66 -11.98
N THR A 39 -5.05 -13.58 -10.65
CA THR A 39 -3.91 -13.54 -9.70
C THR A 39 -3.33 -14.91 -9.37
N THR A 40 -4.05 -15.98 -9.72
CA THR A 40 -3.59 -17.35 -9.48
C THR A 40 -2.45 -17.75 -10.43
N SER A 41 -2.42 -17.18 -11.64
CA SER A 41 -1.35 -17.40 -12.61
C SER A 41 -0.01 -16.80 -12.14
N ASN A 42 1.11 -17.39 -12.57
CA ASN A 42 2.46 -16.93 -12.24
C ASN A 42 2.71 -15.47 -12.67
N PHE A 43 3.71 -14.83 -12.05
CA PHE A 43 4.16 -13.50 -12.50
C PHE A 43 4.63 -13.56 -13.95
N THR A 44 4.34 -12.52 -14.71
CA THR A 44 4.98 -12.30 -16.02
C THR A 44 6.40 -11.77 -15.83
N ASP A 45 7.23 -11.86 -16.86
CA ASP A 45 8.61 -11.36 -16.80
C ASP A 45 8.68 -9.86 -16.49
N THR A 46 7.72 -9.08 -17.02
CA THR A 46 7.59 -7.65 -16.74
C THR A 46 7.25 -7.39 -15.27
N GLU A 47 6.31 -8.14 -14.69
CA GLU A 47 5.94 -8.02 -13.28
C GLU A 47 7.08 -8.44 -12.37
N PHE A 48 7.77 -9.53 -12.72
CA PHE A 48 8.93 -10.02 -11.98
C PHE A 48 10.09 -9.00 -12.02
N SER A 49 10.31 -8.36 -13.16
CA SER A 49 11.31 -7.28 -13.30
C SER A 49 10.96 -6.07 -12.43
N LYS A 50 9.68 -5.64 -12.41
CA LYS A 50 9.19 -4.57 -11.52
C LYS A 50 9.40 -4.90 -10.04
N LEU A 51 9.21 -6.17 -9.68
CA LEU A 51 9.45 -6.66 -8.32
C LEU A 51 10.94 -6.68 -7.97
N LYS A 52 11.79 -7.18 -8.87
CA LYS A 52 13.24 -7.22 -8.68
C LYS A 52 13.84 -5.82 -8.52
N GLU A 53 13.35 -4.84 -9.28
CA GLU A 53 13.75 -3.44 -9.17
C GLU A 53 13.51 -2.87 -7.76
N VAL A 54 12.37 -3.18 -7.16
CA VAL A 54 11.94 -2.58 -5.87
C VAL A 54 12.44 -3.33 -4.65
N TYR A 55 12.48 -4.67 -4.73
CA TYR A 55 12.81 -5.52 -3.59
C TYR A 55 14.25 -6.04 -3.61
N GLY A 56 14.93 -6.05 -4.77
CA GLY A 56 16.31 -6.51 -4.89
C GLY A 56 16.54 -7.89 -4.28
N SER A 57 17.50 -7.99 -3.36
CA SER A 57 17.82 -9.22 -2.63
C SER A 57 16.70 -9.69 -1.69
N ALA A 58 15.84 -8.77 -1.21
CA ALA A 58 14.73 -9.08 -0.32
C ALA A 58 13.52 -9.68 -1.04
N LEU A 59 13.52 -9.73 -2.38
CA LEU A 59 12.36 -10.19 -3.16
C LEU A 59 11.87 -11.59 -2.72
N LYS A 60 12.80 -12.51 -2.51
CA LYS A 60 12.45 -13.89 -2.12
C LYS A 60 11.80 -13.94 -0.74
N THR A 61 12.41 -13.29 0.25
CA THR A 61 11.97 -13.35 1.65
C THR A 61 10.71 -12.52 1.91
N GLU A 62 10.57 -11.37 1.25
CA GLU A 62 9.49 -10.43 1.50
C GLU A 62 8.26 -10.66 0.64
N ILE A 63 8.40 -11.26 -0.55
CA ILE A 63 7.28 -11.52 -1.47
C ILE A 63 7.15 -12.99 -1.80
N LEU A 64 8.15 -13.59 -2.47
CA LEU A 64 7.96 -14.90 -3.13
C LEU A 64 7.67 -16.05 -2.16
N ASN A 65 8.30 -16.06 -0.99
CA ASN A 65 8.07 -17.06 0.05
C ASN A 65 6.78 -16.84 0.86
N ARG A 66 6.01 -15.78 0.56
CA ARG A 66 4.81 -15.39 1.31
C ARG A 66 3.60 -15.40 0.37
N PRO A 67 2.85 -16.51 0.25
CA PRO A 67 1.78 -16.67 -0.76
C PRO A 67 0.73 -15.56 -0.75
N SER A 68 0.33 -15.08 0.44
CA SER A 68 -0.61 -13.97 0.57
C SER A 68 -0.07 -12.66 -0.02
N ARG A 69 1.23 -12.40 0.12
CA ARG A 69 1.88 -11.22 -0.48
C ARG A 69 2.04 -11.36 -1.98
N VAL A 70 2.29 -12.57 -2.49
CA VAL A 70 2.29 -12.85 -3.93
C VAL A 70 0.94 -12.48 -4.53
N LEU A 71 -0.16 -12.94 -3.94
CA LEU A 71 -1.51 -12.59 -4.40
C LEU A 71 -1.79 -11.09 -4.30
N ALA A 72 -1.44 -10.46 -3.17
CA ALA A 72 -1.64 -9.02 -2.98
C ALA A 72 -0.89 -8.16 -4.00
N VAL A 73 0.36 -8.50 -4.31
CA VAL A 73 1.15 -7.78 -5.32
C VAL A 73 0.59 -7.98 -6.73
N LYS A 74 0.20 -9.21 -7.09
CA LYS A 74 -0.46 -9.46 -8.39
C LYS A 74 -1.73 -8.65 -8.52
N GLU A 75 -2.54 -8.60 -7.47
CA GLU A 75 -3.77 -7.81 -7.44
C GLU A 75 -3.49 -6.32 -7.63
N ILE A 76 -2.43 -5.81 -6.99
CA ILE A 76 -1.96 -4.42 -7.17
C ILE A 76 -1.60 -4.15 -8.63
N LEU A 77 -0.73 -4.97 -9.20
CA LEU A 77 -0.15 -4.76 -10.54
C LEU A 77 -1.16 -4.98 -11.66
N ARG A 78 -2.06 -5.97 -11.54
CA ARG A 78 -2.97 -6.39 -12.61
C ARG A 78 -4.30 -5.65 -12.57
N ASN A 79 -4.83 -5.39 -11.37
CA ASN A 79 -6.25 -5.06 -11.24
C ASN A 79 -6.54 -3.73 -10.53
N ARG A 80 -5.68 -3.31 -9.59
CA ARG A 80 -5.94 -2.15 -8.72
C ARG A 80 -5.30 -0.86 -9.19
N VAL A 81 -4.10 -0.91 -9.77
CA VAL A 81 -3.44 0.28 -10.33
C VAL A 81 -3.91 0.47 -11.76
N VAL A 82 -4.61 1.55 -12.02
CA VAL A 82 -5.15 1.91 -13.33
C VAL A 82 -4.60 3.26 -13.75
N ILE A 83 -3.93 3.30 -14.90
CA ILE A 83 -3.46 4.54 -15.50
C ILE A 83 -4.54 5.01 -16.48
N LYS A 84 -5.06 6.22 -16.28
CA LYS A 84 -6.05 6.83 -17.18
C LYS A 84 -5.51 8.10 -17.80
N ALA A 85 -5.76 8.28 -19.09
CA ALA A 85 -5.56 9.56 -19.78
C ALA A 85 -6.87 10.36 -19.77
N PHE A 86 -6.80 11.64 -19.40
CA PHE A 86 -7.94 12.55 -19.53
C PHE A 86 -7.86 13.32 -20.85
N SER A 87 -8.97 13.38 -21.57
CA SER A 87 -9.06 14.08 -22.86
C SER A 87 -8.99 15.61 -22.73
N SER A 88 -9.44 16.18 -21.60
CA SER A 88 -9.39 17.62 -21.32
C SER A 88 -8.83 17.90 -19.91
N PRO A 89 -8.04 18.98 -19.72
CA PRO A 89 -7.55 19.42 -18.41
C PRO A 89 -8.66 19.68 -17.39
N GLU A 90 -9.83 20.12 -17.84
CA GLU A 90 -11.00 20.47 -17.01
C GLU A 90 -11.60 19.23 -16.31
N ASN A 91 -11.46 18.06 -16.93
CA ASN A 91 -11.94 16.79 -16.39
C ASN A 91 -10.98 16.18 -15.35
N ARG A 92 -9.85 16.84 -15.07
CA ARG A 92 -8.87 16.33 -14.11
C ARG A 92 -9.33 16.67 -12.69
N LYS A 93 -9.85 15.68 -11.97
CA LYS A 93 -10.08 15.77 -10.52
C LYS A 93 -8.86 16.34 -9.79
N ALA A 94 -9.11 17.05 -8.69
CA ALA A 94 -8.08 17.63 -7.83
C ALA A 94 -7.36 16.53 -7.02
N TYR A 95 -6.55 15.73 -7.71
CA TYR A 95 -5.69 14.74 -7.09
C TYR A 95 -4.32 15.34 -6.75
N PRO A 96 -3.68 14.88 -5.65
CA PRO A 96 -2.30 15.24 -5.35
C PRO A 96 -1.34 14.82 -6.47
N MET A 97 -0.19 15.47 -6.54
CA MET A 97 0.83 15.15 -7.54
C MET A 97 1.55 13.85 -7.20
N LEU A 98 1.85 13.03 -8.22
CA LEU A 98 2.67 11.82 -8.06
C LEU A 98 4.05 12.14 -7.46
N SER A 99 4.61 13.30 -7.79
CA SER A 99 5.90 13.78 -7.25
C SER A 99 5.86 14.02 -5.73
N GLN A 100 4.67 14.21 -5.14
CA GLN A 100 4.49 14.36 -3.70
C GLN A 100 4.43 12.99 -2.99
N VAL A 101 4.27 11.89 -3.73
CA VAL A 101 4.30 10.55 -3.14
C VAL A 101 5.75 10.18 -2.84
N PRO A 102 6.08 9.84 -1.57
CA PRO A 102 7.42 9.40 -1.21
C PRO A 102 7.83 8.14 -1.98
N MET A 103 9.12 7.98 -2.24
CA MET A 103 9.66 6.75 -2.83
C MET A 103 9.71 5.63 -1.79
N PHE A 104 9.45 4.39 -2.21
CA PHE A 104 9.56 3.22 -1.37
C PHE A 104 11.01 2.69 -1.34
N ARG A 105 11.83 3.27 -0.45
CA ARG A 105 13.29 3.00 -0.34
C ARG A 105 13.67 1.90 0.65
N THR A 106 12.70 1.13 1.17
CA THR A 106 12.92 0.19 2.28
C THR A 106 13.93 -0.92 1.95
N PHE A 107 13.91 -1.45 0.73
CA PHE A 107 14.78 -2.58 0.34
C PHE A 107 15.91 -2.19 -0.61
N VAL A 108 15.65 -1.21 -1.48
CA VAL A 108 16.63 -0.64 -2.41
C VAL A 108 16.72 0.86 -2.14
N PRO A 109 17.71 1.33 -1.35
CA PRO A 109 17.81 2.71 -0.91
C PRO A 109 17.93 3.71 -2.05
N ASP A 110 18.55 3.33 -3.17
CA ASP A 110 18.83 4.20 -4.31
C ASP A 110 17.71 4.28 -5.35
N ILE A 111 16.53 3.71 -5.10
CA ILE A 111 15.42 3.72 -6.07
C ILE A 111 15.03 5.15 -6.46
N ARG A 112 14.92 5.47 -7.75
CA ARG A 112 14.59 6.83 -8.22
C ARG A 112 13.30 6.83 -9.02
N ARG A 113 12.62 7.99 -9.08
CA ARG A 113 11.53 8.18 -10.05
C ARG A 113 12.11 8.07 -11.45
N ASP A 114 11.31 7.57 -12.37
CA ASP A 114 11.68 7.55 -13.78
C ASP A 114 11.83 8.97 -14.27
N ALA A 115 12.83 9.21 -15.13
CA ALA A 115 13.09 10.55 -15.67
C ALA A 115 11.88 11.07 -16.46
N PHE A 116 11.18 10.16 -17.15
CA PHE A 116 9.97 10.44 -17.90
C PHE A 116 8.91 9.42 -17.52
N PHE A 117 7.65 9.87 -17.45
CA PHE A 117 6.54 8.97 -17.23
C PHE A 117 6.13 8.30 -18.54
N ASP A 118 6.16 6.98 -18.55
CA ASP A 118 5.57 6.16 -19.60
C ASP A 118 4.57 5.17 -18.96
N PRO A 119 3.29 5.19 -19.38
CA PRO A 119 2.26 4.32 -18.81
C PRO A 119 2.55 2.83 -18.97
N LEU A 120 3.33 2.42 -19.99
CA LEU A 120 3.60 1.01 -20.26
C LEU A 120 4.69 0.44 -19.34
N SER A 121 5.74 1.22 -19.10
CA SER A 121 6.86 0.83 -18.23
C SER A 121 6.67 1.21 -16.76
N PHE A 122 5.70 2.07 -16.43
CA PHE A 122 5.45 2.54 -15.06
C PHE A 122 5.42 1.41 -14.02
N ASN A 123 6.25 1.53 -13.00
CA ASN A 123 6.28 0.61 -11.87
C ASN A 123 5.66 1.27 -10.62
N PRO A 124 4.42 0.93 -10.25
CA PRO A 124 3.75 1.54 -9.10
C PRO A 124 4.40 1.19 -7.76
N LEU A 125 5.14 0.07 -7.68
CA LEU A 125 5.75 -0.39 -6.44
C LEU A 125 6.94 0.47 -5.99
N LYS A 126 7.47 1.34 -6.87
CA LYS A 126 8.53 2.31 -6.53
C LYS A 126 8.05 3.40 -5.57
N TYR A 127 6.75 3.58 -5.44
CA TYR A 127 6.14 4.67 -4.69
C TYR A 127 5.48 4.12 -3.43
N ASN A 128 5.56 4.88 -2.33
CA ASN A 128 4.96 4.53 -1.05
C ASN A 128 3.44 4.85 -1.04
N PHE A 129 2.70 4.26 -1.97
CA PHE A 129 1.24 4.35 -2.01
C PHE A 129 0.63 3.59 -0.83
N LYS A 130 -0.52 4.06 -0.35
CA LYS A 130 -1.27 3.35 0.71
C LYS A 130 -2.07 2.20 0.09
N PHE A 131 -1.40 1.16 -0.41
CA PHE A 131 -2.07 0.03 -1.08
C PHE A 131 -3.06 -0.71 -0.18
N HIS A 132 -3.00 -0.57 1.14
CA HIS A 132 -3.94 -1.18 2.07
C HIS A 132 -5.10 -0.26 2.49
N SER A 133 -5.23 0.90 1.84
CA SER A 133 -6.30 1.85 2.12
C SER A 133 -7.68 1.28 1.75
N PRO A 134 -8.71 1.49 2.61
CA PRO A 134 -10.10 1.21 2.25
C PRO A 134 -10.67 2.27 1.28
N LYS A 135 -9.97 3.38 1.07
CA LYS A 135 -10.36 4.46 0.15
C LYS A 135 -9.58 4.38 -1.14
N ALA A 136 -10.26 4.68 -2.25
CA ALA A 136 -9.62 4.87 -3.55
C ALA A 136 -8.64 6.05 -3.49
N GLN A 137 -7.55 5.95 -4.23
CA GLN A 137 -6.55 7.02 -4.33
C GLN A 137 -6.41 7.43 -5.79
N GLY A 138 -6.12 8.71 -6.01
CA GLY A 138 -5.80 9.24 -7.33
C GLY A 138 -4.58 10.14 -7.24
N PHE A 139 -3.74 10.12 -8.26
CA PHE A 139 -2.54 10.94 -8.35
C PHE A 139 -2.36 11.50 -9.76
N ARG A 140 -2.10 12.79 -9.87
CA ARG A 140 -1.77 13.45 -11.15
C ARG A 140 -0.31 13.24 -11.50
N VAL A 141 -0.05 12.86 -12.73
CA VAL A 141 1.31 12.68 -13.24
C VAL A 141 1.81 14.01 -13.81
N GLY A 142 2.30 14.89 -12.93
CA GLY A 142 2.86 16.20 -13.29
C GLY A 142 1.98 16.97 -14.27
N ASN A 143 2.60 17.49 -15.34
CA ASN A 143 1.92 18.24 -16.39
C ASN A 143 1.32 17.35 -17.51
N THR A 144 1.38 16.03 -17.39
CA THR A 144 0.86 15.11 -18.41
C THR A 144 -0.67 14.98 -18.34
N LYS A 145 -1.27 14.30 -19.33
CA LYS A 145 -2.70 13.95 -19.33
C LYS A 145 -3.03 12.75 -18.43
N TYR A 146 -2.03 12.10 -17.84
CA TYR A 146 -2.21 10.85 -17.11
C TYR A 146 -2.52 11.08 -15.62
N CYS A 147 -3.34 10.19 -15.07
CA CYS A 147 -3.49 10.00 -13.65
C CYS A 147 -3.38 8.52 -13.31
N ILE A 148 -2.85 8.25 -12.12
CA ILE A 148 -2.80 6.92 -11.53
C ILE A 148 -3.97 6.83 -10.55
N LEU A 149 -4.84 5.86 -10.75
CA LEU A 149 -5.94 5.53 -9.86
C LEU A 149 -5.62 4.21 -9.18
N ILE A 150 -5.79 4.16 -7.86
CA ILE A 150 -5.58 2.95 -7.06
C ILE A 150 -6.89 2.59 -6.39
N LYS A 151 -7.46 1.46 -6.78
CA LYS A 151 -8.70 0.93 -6.17
C LYS A 151 -8.47 0.57 -4.69
N PRO A 152 -9.49 0.64 -3.82
CA PRO A 152 -9.44 0.15 -2.44
C PRO A 152 -8.94 -1.29 -2.32
N GLN A 153 -8.50 -1.71 -1.13
CA GLN A 153 -8.11 -3.11 -0.88
C GLN A 153 -9.28 -4.09 -1.07
N HIS A 154 -10.49 -3.70 -0.68
CA HIS A 154 -11.70 -4.53 -0.71
C HIS A 154 -12.63 -4.15 -1.86
N TYR A 155 -12.08 -3.74 -3.01
CA TYR A 155 -12.91 -3.27 -4.13
C TYR A 155 -13.65 -4.39 -4.87
N ASN A 156 -13.25 -5.64 -4.68
CA ASN A 156 -13.91 -6.84 -5.22
C ASN A 156 -14.90 -7.48 -4.23
N ASN A 157 -15.14 -6.84 -3.08
CA ASN A 157 -16.08 -7.32 -2.08
C ASN A 157 -17.49 -6.81 -2.39
#